data_AF-S4PCU6-F1
#
_entry.id   AF-S4PCU6-F1
#
_cell.length_a   1.000
_cell.length_b   1.000
_cell.length_c   1.000
_cell.angle_alpha   90.00
_cell.angle_beta   90.00
_cell.angle_gamma   90.00
#
_symmetry.space_group_name_H-M   'P 1'
#
loop_
_entity.id
_entity.type
_entity.pdbx_description
1 polymer ?
#
loop_
_entity_poly.entity_id
_entity_poly.type
_entity_poly.pdbx_seq_one_letter_code
_entity_poly.pdbx_strand_id
1 'polypeptide(L)' 'MSDSELGYGSSFTVDSVKVIAESVGIGNLVDDAAKELADDVSYRLKIIVQDAMKFMQHSKRQKLSITDIDHAL' A
#
# COMPACT_ATOMS: atom_id res chain seq x y z
N MET A 1 23.55 6.25 15.05
CA MET A 1 22.36 5.39 15.03
C MET A 1 21.80 5.53 13.64
N SER A 2 22.20 4.62 12.76
CA SER A 2 21.77 4.59 11.37
C SER A 2 20.28 4.23 11.36
N ASP A 3 19.44 5.19 10.96
CA ASP A 3 18.08 4.93 10.50
C ASP A 3 18.17 3.80 9.45
N SER A 4 17.89 2.59 9.91
CA SER A 4 17.77 1.44 9.02
C SER A 4 16.51 1.69 8.25
N GLU A 5 16.67 2.14 7.00
CA GLU A 5 15.62 2.16 6.00
C GLU A 5 14.77 0.89 6.15
N LEU A 6 13.48 1.06 6.42
CA LEU A 6 12.44 0.03 6.38
C LEU A 6 12.24 -0.54 4.95
N GLY A 7 13.31 -0.59 4.14
CA GLY A 7 13.35 -1.02 2.76
C GLY A 7 13.34 -2.53 2.63
N TYR A 8 12.28 -3.18 3.11
CA TYR A 8 11.95 -4.54 2.68
C TYR A 8 10.68 -4.50 1.81
N GLY A 9 10.89 -4.52 0.49
CA GLY A 9 9.87 -4.67 -0.55
C GLY A 9 9.48 -3.39 -1.28
N SER A 10 8.72 -3.54 -2.37
CA SER A 10 8.17 -2.42 -3.16
C SER A 10 7.37 -1.44 -2.30
N SER A 11 7.50 -0.15 -2.60
CA SER A 11 6.79 0.96 -1.94
C SER A 11 5.99 1.79 -2.96
N PHE A 12 4.93 2.41 -2.46
CA PHE A 12 4.17 3.45 -3.17
C PHE A 12 5.02 4.72 -3.26
N THR A 13 4.99 5.42 -4.40
CA THR A 13 5.88 6.58 -4.60
C THR A 13 5.22 7.88 -4.13
N VAL A 14 6.05 8.78 -3.61
CA VAL A 14 5.64 10.15 -3.22
C VAL A 14 4.99 10.89 -4.39
N ASP A 15 5.54 10.75 -5.60
CA ASP A 15 4.98 11.37 -6.80
C ASP A 15 3.57 10.85 -7.12
N SER A 16 3.31 9.56 -6.92
CA SER A 16 1.97 9.00 -7.11
C SER A 16 0.97 9.61 -6.13
N VAL A 17 1.36 9.83 -4.87
CA VAL A 17 0.51 10.50 -3.87
C VAL A 17 0.18 11.93 -4.29
N LYS A 18 1.17 12.68 -4.78
CA LYS A 18 0.96 14.06 -5.25
C LYS A 18 0.02 14.11 -6.46
N VAL A 19 0.20 13.23 -7.44
CA VAL A 19 -0.69 13.15 -8.61
C VAL A 19 -2.13 12.83 -8.20
N ILE A 20 -2.31 11.91 -7.23
CA ILE A 20 -3.64 11.61 -6.68
C ILE A 20 -4.22 12.83 -5.94
N ALA A 21 -3.43 13.53 -5.13
CA ALA A 21 -3.86 14.75 -4.44
C ALA A 21 -4.36 15.82 -5.43
N GLU A 22 -3.61 16.07 -6.51
CA GLU A 22 -4.01 17.01 -7.56
C GLU A 22 -5.32 16.58 -8.24
N SER A 23 -5.51 15.28 -8.49
CA SER A 23 -6.73 14.74 -9.10
C SER A 23 -8.00 14.97 -8.28
N VAL A 24 -7.87 15.13 -6.96
CA VAL A 24 -8.99 15.43 -6.04
C VAL A 24 -9.05 16.91 -5.64
N GLY A 25 -8.30 17.78 -6.32
CA GLY A 25 -8.31 19.23 -6.10
C GLY A 25 -7.41 19.71 -4.94
N ILE A 26 -6.53 18.86 -4.42
CA ILE A 26 -5.53 19.22 -3.41
C ILE A 26 -4.21 19.49 -4.11
N GLY A 27 -3.92 20.77 -4.39
CA GLY A 27 -2.64 21.20 -4.95
C GLY A 27 -1.57 21.42 -3.89
N ASN A 28 -0.29 21.42 -4.31
CA ASN A 28 0.86 21.78 -3.47
C ASN A 28 0.99 20.96 -2.17
N LEU A 29 0.69 19.65 -2.21
CA LEU A 29 0.91 18.76 -1.07
C LEU A 29 2.41 18.73 -0.71
N VAL A 30 2.73 19.06 0.54
CA VAL A 30 4.11 19.12 1.03
C VAL A 30 4.76 17.73 1.04
N ASP A 31 6.06 17.69 0.72
CA ASP A 31 6.82 16.44 0.52
C ASP A 31 6.77 15.51 1.73
N ASP A 32 6.89 16.05 2.94
CA ASP A 32 6.86 15.25 4.17
C ASP A 32 5.50 14.58 4.37
N ALA A 33 4.39 15.29 4.10
CA ALA A 33 3.05 14.71 4.18
C ALA A 33 2.82 13.67 3.08
N ALA A 34 3.31 13.93 1.87
CA ALA A 34 3.21 12.99 0.75
C ALA A 34 4.04 11.71 1.02
N LYS A 35 5.20 11.84 1.67
CA LYS A 35 6.03 10.72 2.10
C LYS A 35 5.35 9.88 3.17
N GLU A 36 4.82 10.51 4.21
CA GLU A 36 4.09 9.79 5.28
C GLU A 36 2.89 9.02 4.69
N LEU A 37 2.13 9.64 3.79
CA LEU A 37 1.03 8.97 3.10
C LEU A 37 1.50 7.83 2.21
N ALA A 38 2.63 7.97 1.51
CA ALA A 38 3.18 6.91 0.69
C ALA A 38 3.60 5.69 1.54
N ASP A 39 4.19 5.93 2.71
CA ASP A 39 4.58 4.89 3.65
C ASP A 39 3.34 4.19 4.26
N ASP A 40 2.33 4.94 4.71
CA ASP A 40 1.08 4.39 5.25
C ASP A 40 0.31 3.58 4.19
N VAL A 41 0.17 4.10 2.97
CA VAL A 41 -0.47 3.37 1.85
C VAL A 41 0.29 2.08 1.52
N SER A 42 1.63 2.13 1.50
CA SER A 42 2.45 0.94 1.28
C SER A 42 2.24 -0.11 2.35
N TYR A 43 2.18 0.31 3.61
CA TYR A 43 1.93 -0.57 4.75
C TYR A 43 0.55 -1.22 4.68
N ARG A 44 -0.51 -0.43 4.43
CA ARG A 44 -1.88 -0.92 4.32
C ARG A 44 -2.07 -1.88 3.14
N LEU A 45 -1.47 -1.60 1.99
CA LEU A 45 -1.49 -2.51 0.84
C LEU A 45 -0.85 -3.86 1.19
N LYS A 46 0.29 -3.86 1.90
CA LYS A 46 0.95 -5.10 2.35
C LYS A 46 0.06 -5.90 3.30
N ILE A 47 -0.64 -5.24 4.24
CA ILE A 47 -1.60 -5.91 5.14
C ILE A 47 -2.74 -6.54 4.35
N ILE A 48 -3.40 -5.78 3.48
CA ILE A 48 -4.55 -6.27 2.69
C ILE A 48 -4.14 -7.48 1.84
N VAL A 49 -2.97 -7.42 1.18
CA VAL A 49 -2.46 -8.56 0.40
C VAL A 49 -2.16 -9.76 1.30
N GLN A 50 -1.55 -9.55 2.46
CA GLN A 50 -1.26 -10.61 3.41
C GLN A 50 -2.55 -11.29 3.93
N ASP A 51 -3.59 -10.50 4.21
CA ASP A 51 -4.89 -11.01 4.66
C ASP A 51 -5.63 -11.74 3.53
N ALA A 52 -5.61 -11.22 2.31
CA ALA A 52 -6.13 -11.89 1.12
C ALA A 52 -5.43 -13.24 0.87
N MET A 53 -4.11 -13.31 1.06
CA MET A 53 -3.37 -14.57 0.96
C MET A 53 -3.85 -15.61 1.98
N LYS A 54 -4.35 -15.20 3.16
CA LYS A 54 -4.96 -16.13 4.13
C LYS A 54 -6.22 -16.73 3.52
N PHE A 55 -7.13 -15.95 2.93
CA PHE A 55 -8.34 -16.47 2.26
C PHE A 55 -8.02 -17.42 1.11
N MET A 56 -7.00 -17.10 0.30
CA MET A 56 -6.51 -17.97 -0.78
C MET A 56 -6.05 -19.33 -0.24
N GLN A 57 -5.23 -19.33 0.81
CA GLN A 57 -4.69 -20.55 1.43
C GLN A 57 -5.77 -21.38 2.12
N HIS A 58 -6.70 -20.74 2.84
CA HIS A 58 -7.84 -21.42 3.47
C HIS A 58 -8.78 -22.04 2.42
N SER A 59 -8.85 -21.44 1.22
CA SER A 59 -9.55 -21.99 0.06
C SER A 59 -8.76 -23.06 -0.69
N LYS A 60 -7.58 -23.48 -0.21
CA LYS A 60 -6.67 -24.46 -0.83
C LYS A 60 -6.21 -24.08 -2.24
N ARG A 61 -6.15 -22.79 -2.54
CA ARG A 61 -5.66 -22.26 -3.82
C ARG A 61 -4.23 -21.75 -3.70
N GLN A 62 -3.53 -21.70 -4.82
CA GLN A 62 -2.18 -21.10 -4.95
C GLN A 62 -2.19 -19.84 -5.83
N LYS A 63 -3.32 -19.54 -6.48
CA LYS A 63 -3.54 -18.33 -7.26
C LYS A 63 -4.47 -17.42 -6.48
N LEU A 64 -3.97 -16.23 -6.16
CA LEU A 64 -4.74 -15.16 -5.52
C LEU A 64 -5.79 -14.66 -6.52
N SER A 65 -7.05 -14.60 -6.11
CA SER A 65 -8.15 -14.06 -6.92
C SER A 65 -8.67 -12.75 -6.33
N ILE A 66 -9.40 -11.98 -7.13
CA ILE A 66 -10.06 -10.75 -6.67
C ILE A 66 -10.98 -11.01 -5.47
N THR A 67 -11.65 -12.16 -5.44
CA THR A 67 -12.50 -12.55 -4.31
C THR A 67 -11.72 -12.71 -2.99
N ASP A 68 -10.43 -13.03 -3.02
CA ASP A 68 -9.61 -13.07 -1.80
C ASP A 68 -9.33 -11.67 -1.25
N ILE A 69 -9.14 -10.71 -2.17
CA ILE A 69 -8.98 -9.29 -1.83
C ILE A 69 -10.29 -8.76 -1.27
N ASP A 70 -11.42 -9.07 -1.90
CA ASP A 70 -12.75 -8.64 -1.44
C ASP A 70 -13.07 -9.14 -0.03
N HIS A 71 -12.61 -10.33 0.37
CA HIS A 71 -12.79 -10.83 1.74
C HIS A 71 -11.85 -10.17 2.76
N ALA A 72 -10.76 -9.55 2.31
CA ALA A 72 -9.80 -8.85 3.17
C ALA A 72 -10.11 -7.36 3.35
N LEU A 73 -11.13 -6.83 2.66
CA LEU A 73 -11.62 -5.45 2.74
C LEU A 73 -12.82 -5.35 3.69
#